data_AF-A0A961GBB5-F1
#
_entry.id   AF-A0A961GBB5-F1
#
_cell.length_a   1.000
_cell.length_b   1.000
_cell.length_c   1.000
_cell.angle_alpha   90.00
_cell.angle_beta   90.00
_cell.angle_gamma   90.00
#
_symmetry.space_group_name_H-M   'P 1'
#
loop_
_entity.id
_entity.type
_entity.pdbx_description
1 polymer ?
#
loop_
_entity_poly.entity_id
_entity_poly.type
_entity_poly.pdbx_seq_one_letter_code
_entity_poly.pdbx_strand_id
1 'polypeptide(L)' 'MDAVESGQSFTVTREGRGIAELVPLRQVRTFVSRETFAATSRQSPPVDLATFRADQHSSTDVGMDDPYAR' A
#
# COMPACT_ATOMS: atom_id res chain seq x y z
N MET A 1 1.99 14.83 13.13
CA MET A 1 2.45 14.56 11.74
C MET A 1 1.51 15.23 10.73
N ASP A 2 0.79 16.26 11.16
CA ASP A 2 -0.49 16.65 10.58
C ASP A 2 -0.30 17.39 9.26
N ALA A 3 0.84 18.09 9.11
CA ALA A 3 1.25 18.71 7.87
C ALA A 3 1.42 17.70 6.72
N VAL A 4 2.00 16.52 7.01
CA VAL A 4 2.17 15.44 6.02
C VAL A 4 0.83 14.84 5.67
N GLU A 5 -0.02 14.60 6.66
CA GLU A 5 -1.38 14.12 6.46
C GLU A 5 -2.22 15.10 5.64
N SER A 6 -1.97 16.40 5.78
CA SER A 6 -2.62 17.46 5.00
C SER A 6 -2.08 17.60 3.57
N GLY A 7 -1.08 16.80 3.18
CA GLY A 7 -0.57 16.75 1.81
C GLY A 7 0.81 17.35 1.59
N GLN A 8 1.51 17.80 2.64
CA GLN A 8 2.86 18.36 2.52
C GLN A 8 3.94 17.28 2.55
N SER A 9 4.97 17.42 1.72
CA SER A 9 6.15 16.55 1.73
C SER A 9 7.31 17.22 2.47
N PHE A 10 8.11 16.42 3.18
CA PHE A 10 9.27 16.90 3.92
C PHE A 10 10.49 16.02 3.69
N THR A 11 11.66 16.64 3.55
CA THR A 11 12.94 15.93 3.54
C THR A 11 13.40 15.71 4.98
N VAL A 12 13.58 14.45 5.36
CA VAL A 12 14.14 14.08 6.67
C VAL A 12 15.66 14.11 6.56
N THR A 13 16.30 14.94 7.36
CA THR A 13 17.75 15.08 7.42
C THR A 13 18.30 14.57 8.75
N ARG A 14 19.52 14.03 8.71
CA ARG A 14 20.33 13.70 9.89
C ARG A 14 21.73 14.24 9.65
N GLU A 15 22.26 15.04 10.58
CA GLU A 15 23.54 15.75 10.42
C GLU A 15 23.62 16.58 9.11
N GLY A 16 22.54 17.24 8.72
CA GLY A 16 22.47 18.01 7.47
C GLY A 16 22.42 17.19 6.19
N ARG A 17 22.49 15.85 6.28
CA ARG A 17 22.35 14.93 5.14
C ARG A 17 20.92 14.41 5.04
N GLY A 18 20.30 14.54 3.87
CA GLY A 18 19.01 13.91 3.59
C GLY A 18 19.11 12.39 3.68
N ILE A 19 18.26 11.77 4.50
CA ILE A 19 18.22 10.32 4.70
C ILE A 19 16.89 9.69 4.25
N ALA A 20 15.80 10.47 4.19
CA ALA A 20 14.51 10.01 3.74
C ALA A 20 13.62 11.18 3.29
N GLU A 21 12.49 10.85 2.66
CA GLU A 21 11.41 11.77 2.37
C GLU A 21 10.14 11.27 3.05
N LEU A 22 9.43 12.18 3.70
CA LEU A 22 8.13 11.94 4.28
C LEU A 22 7.09 12.53 3.34
N VAL A 23 6.38 11.65 2.62
CA VAL A 23 5.36 12.03 1.65
C VAL A 23 3.96 11.58 2.09
N PRO A 24 2.90 12.32 1.75
CA PRO A 24 1.53 11.90 2.03
C PRO A 24 1.17 10.64 1.24
N LEU A 25 0.61 9.64 1.92
CA LEU A 25 0.01 8.49 1.25
C LEU A 25 -1.32 8.91 0.62
N ARG A 26 -1.33 9.10 -0.69
CA ARG A 26 -2.57 9.38 -1.43
C ARG A 26 -3.42 8.11 -1.46
N GLN A 27 -4.44 8.04 -0.62
CA GLN A 27 -5.48 7.02 -0.72
C GLN A 27 -6.37 7.30 -1.94
N VAL A 28 -5.82 7.14 -3.14
CA VAL A 28 -6.63 7.18 -4.36
C VAL A 28 -7.30 5.81 -4.49
N ARG A 29 -8.36 5.60 -3.71
CA ARG A 29 -9.28 4.49 -3.92
C ARG A 29 -10.27 4.93 -5.00
N THR A 30 -9.93 4.69 -6.26
CA THR A 30 -10.87 4.92 -7.35
C THR A 30 -11.83 3.74 -7.42
N PHE A 31 -13.12 4.00 -7.23
CA PHE A 31 -14.14 3.01 -7.52
C PHE A 31 -14.16 2.74 -9.03
N VAL A 32 -13.93 1.49 -9.41
CA VAL A 32 -13.99 1.03 -10.80
C VAL A 32 -15.28 0.24 -11.02
N SER A 33 -15.86 0.37 -12.21
CA SER A 33 -17.00 -0.47 -12.57
C SER A 33 -16.56 -1.93 -12.69
N ARG A 34 -17.51 -2.86 -12.59
CA ARG A 34 -17.24 -4.29 -12.81
C ARG A 34 -16.65 -4.56 -14.20
N GLU A 35 -17.08 -3.78 -15.20
CA GLU A 35 -16.59 -3.89 -16.57
C GLU A 35 -15.12 -3.45 -16.68
N THR A 36 -14.79 -2.28 -16.13
CA THR A 36 -13.41 -1.78 -16.12
C THR A 36 -12.48 -2.74 -15.39
N PHE A 37 -12.89 -3.25 -14.23
CA PHE A 37 -12.11 -4.25 -13.50
C PHE A 37 -11.87 -5.50 -14.34
N ALA A 38 -12.91 -6.08 -14.93
CA ALA A 38 -12.78 -7.27 -15.77
C ALA A 38 -11.91 -7.04 -17.01
N ALA A 39 -11.99 -5.85 -17.63
CA ALA A 39 -11.17 -5.48 -18.77
C ALA A 39 -9.67 -5.42 -18.40
N THR A 40 -9.33 -4.79 -17.28
CA THR A 40 -7.94 -4.71 -16.80
C THR A 40 -7.42 -6.07 -16.35
N SER A 41 -8.22 -6.85 -15.62
CA SER A 41 -7.81 -8.19 -15.16
C SER A 41 -7.53 -9.17 -16.31
N ARG A 42 -8.24 -9.05 -17.45
CA ARG A 42 -7.96 -9.88 -18.64
C ARG A 42 -6.56 -9.67 -19.23
N GLN A 43 -5.95 -8.52 -19.00
CA GLN A 43 -4.59 -8.21 -19.47
C GLN A 43 -3.51 -8.67 -18.48
N SER A 44 -3.91 -9.16 -17.29
CA SER A 44 -2.97 -9.62 -16.29
C SER A 44 -2.46 -11.04 -16.62
N PRO A 45 -1.22 -11.37 -16.21
CA PRO A 45 -0.72 -12.74 -16.29
C PRO A 45 -1.67 -13.72 -15.57
N PRO A 46 -1.77 -14.97 -16.02
CA PRO A 46 -2.52 -15.99 -15.31
C PRO A 46 -1.89 -16.20 -13.93
N VAL A 47 -2.74 -16.24 -12.90
CA VAL A 47 -2.33 -16.48 -11.51
C VAL A 47 -2.83 -17.85 -11.09
N ASP A 48 -1.93 -18.69 -10.56
CA ASP A 48 -2.34 -19.90 -9.85
C ASP A 48 -2.97 -19.51 -8.52
N LEU A 49 -4.28 -19.73 -8.42
CA LEU A 49 -5.07 -19.35 -7.26
C LEU A 49 -4.66 -20.11 -6.00
N ALA A 50 -4.19 -21.36 -6.11
CA ALA A 50 -3.80 -22.15 -4.94
C ALA A 50 -2.51 -21.61 -4.34
N THR A 51 -1.50 -21.41 -5.18
CA THR A 51 -0.21 -20.82 -4.78
C THR A 51 -0.41 -19.41 -4.22
N PHE A 52 -1.17 -18.56 -4.93
CA PHE A 52 -1.48 -17.21 -4.46
C PHE A 52 -2.14 -17.21 -3.08
N ARG A 53 -3.08 -18.13 -2.82
CA ARG A 53 -3.75 -18.22 -1.51
C ARG A 53 -2.82 -18.69 -0.40
N ALA A 54 -1.92 -19.63 -0.68
CA ALA A 54 -0.91 -20.07 0.26
C ALA A 54 0.06 -18.92 0.63
N ASP A 55 0.49 -18.14 -0.35
CA ASP A 55 1.35 -16.97 -0.13
C ASP A 55 0.66 -15.87 0.68
N GLN A 56 -0.62 -15.59 0.40
CA GLN A 56 -1.39 -14.64 1.20
C GLN A 56 -1.51 -15.12 2.65
N HIS A 57 -1.82 -16.39 2.86
CA HIS A 57 -1.94 -16.95 4.21
C HIS A 57 -0.63 -16.88 4.99
N SER A 58 0.50 -17.24 4.36
CA SER A 58 1.82 -17.17 5.00
C SER A 58 2.25 -15.73 5.30
N SER A 59 1.92 -14.77 4.44
CA SER A 59 2.23 -13.35 4.66
C SER A 59 1.37 -12.69 5.74
N THR A 60 0.14 -13.17 5.96
CA THR A 60 -0.79 -12.58 6.94
C THR A 60 -0.41 -12.95 8.38
N ASP A 61 0.29 -14.06 8.59
CA ASP A 61 0.78 -14.50 9.91
C ASP A 61 1.99 -13.67 10.39
N VAL A 62 2.63 -12.92 9.48
CA VAL A 62 3.76 -12.03 9.80
C VAL A 62 3.23 -10.65 10.21
N GLY A 63 2.65 -10.56 11.41
CA GLY A 63 2.56 -9.31 12.16
C GLY A 63 1.48 -8.32 11.72
N MET A 64 0.22 -8.75 11.61
CA MET A 64 -0.92 -7.85 11.86
C MET A 64 -1.07 -7.62 13.37
N ASP A 65 -0.05 -7.09 14.03
CA ASP A 65 -0.24 -6.47 15.34
C ASP A 65 -0.79 -5.09 15.03
N ASP A 66 -2.11 -4.91 15.18
CA ASP A 66 -2.74 -3.60 15.02
C ASP A 66 -2.17 -2.68 16.12
N PRO A 67 -1.38 -1.65 15.78
CA PRO A 67 -0.77 -0.77 16.77
C PRO A 67 -1.82 0.07 17.54
N TYR A 68 -3.09 -0.03 17.19
CA TYR A 68 -4.22 0.65 17.81
C TYR A 68 -5.28 -0.28 18.41
N ALA A 69 -5.06 -1.60 18.41
CA ALA A 69 -5.91 -2.54 19.15
C ALA A 69 -5.69 -2.34 20.66
N ARG A 70 -6.53 -1.50 21.26
CA ARG A 70 -6.66 -1.32 22.72
C ARG A 70 -8.04 -1.75 23.15
#